data_AF-A0A1Q3C7T8-F1
#
_entry.id   AF-A0A1Q3C7T8-F1
#
_cell.length_a   1.000
_cell.length_b   1.000
_cell.length_c   1.000
_cell.angle_alpha   90.00
_cell.angle_beta   90.00
_cell.angle_gamma   90.00
#
_symmetry.space_group_name_H-M   'P 1'
#
loop_
_entity.id
_entity.type
_entity.pdbx_description
1 polymer ?
#
loop_
_entity_poly.entity_id
_entity_poly.type
_entity_poly.pdbx_seq_one_letter_code
_entity_poly.pdbx_strand_id
1 'polypeptide(L)'
;MKFPTRFGVGEVRGDQQVARQCYKTVMMDKGKEKALSVANMELRGDVEPERPQPVEEVLQVPLEKGNEGKIIQVGSQLGEVEKEELITFLRNNKDVFAWSTEEVPEISP
;
A
#
# COMPACT_ATOMS: atom_id res chain seq x y z
N MET A 1 4.39 -0.38 17.51
CA MET A 1 5.32 0.76 17.60
C MET A 1 5.64 1.02 19.07
N LYS A 2 6.90 1.31 19.41
CA LYS A 2 7.33 1.72 20.75
C LYS A 2 7.74 3.19 20.72
N PHE A 3 7.36 3.98 21.72
CA PHE A 3 7.70 5.40 21.81
C PHE A 3 7.97 5.83 23.26
N PRO A 4 8.79 6.88 23.49
CA PRO A 4 9.09 7.35 24.83
C PRO A 4 7.87 8.00 25.50
N THR A 5 7.69 7.75 26.80
CA THR A 5 6.71 8.41 27.66
C THR A 5 7.36 8.81 28.99
N ARG A 6 6.73 9.74 29.73
CA ARG A 6 7.20 10.17 31.07
C ARG A 6 7.30 9.04 32.11
N PHE A 7 6.71 7.88 31.83
CA PHE A 7 6.72 6.71 32.72
C PHE A 7 7.45 5.49 32.12
N GLY A 8 8.19 5.66 31.02
CA GLY A 8 8.90 4.58 30.33
C GLY A 8 8.52 4.45 28.85
N VAL A 9 8.64 3.27 28.28
CA VAL A 9 8.33 3.04 26.86
C VAL A 9 6.84 2.70 26.71
N GLY A 10 6.11 3.54 25.97
CA GLY A 10 4.75 3.25 25.52
C GLY A 10 4.77 2.33 24.31
N GLU A 11 3.82 1.39 24.24
CA GLU A 11 3.68 0.46 23.11
C GLU A 11 2.28 0.58 22.52
N VAL A 12 2.21 0.78 21.20
CA VAL A 12 0.98 0.73 20.41
C VAL A 12 1.05 -0.49 19.51
N ARG A 13 0.06 -1.37 19.63
CA ARG A 13 -0.14 -2.53 18.74
C ARG A 13 -1.38 -2.30 17.90
N GLY A 14 -1.28 -2.57 16.61
CA GLY A 14 -2.46 -2.69 15.76
C GLY A 14 -3.16 -4.03 16.00
N ASP A 15 -4.49 -4.05 15.90
CA ASP A 15 -5.26 -5.30 15.87
C ASP A 15 -5.22 -5.86 14.44
N GLN A 16 -4.41 -6.89 14.24
CA GLN A 16 -4.24 -7.52 12.94
C GLN A 16 -5.53 -8.19 12.44
N GLN A 17 -6.37 -8.73 13.34
CA GLN A 17 -7.61 -9.38 12.95
C GLN A 17 -8.61 -8.37 12.42
N VAL A 18 -8.78 -7.26 13.13
CA VAL A 18 -9.64 -6.15 12.69
C VAL A 18 -9.14 -5.58 11.36
N ALA A 19 -7.82 -5.35 11.22
CA ALA A 19 -7.25 -4.89 9.95
C ALA A 19 -7.54 -5.85 8.79
N ARG A 20 -7.39 -7.17 9.00
CA ARG A 20 -7.71 -8.19 7.99
C ARG A 20 -9.20 -8.21 7.64
N GLN A 21 -10.08 -8.07 8.62
CA GLN A 21 -11.53 -8.02 8.38
C GLN A 21 -11.91 -6.76 7.58
N CYS A 22 -11.40 -5.59 7.95
CA CYS A 22 -11.62 -4.35 7.22
C CYS A 22 -11.21 -4.47 5.74
N TYR A 23 -10.03 -5.05 5.46
CA TYR A 23 -9.56 -5.28 4.10
C TYR A 23 -10.53 -6.18 3.31
N LYS A 24 -10.94 -7.31 3.89
CA LYS A 24 -11.90 -8.22 3.25
C LYS A 24 -13.23 -7.55 2.93
N THR A 25 -13.77 -6.74 3.85
CA THR A 25 -15.05 -6.06 3.64
C THR A 25 -14.98 -5.08 2.46
N VAL A 26 -13.93 -4.25 2.39
CA VAL A 26 -13.74 -3.29 1.28
C VAL A 26 -13.63 -4.00 -0.06
N MET A 27 -12.97 -5.16 -0.11
CA MET A 27 -12.84 -5.96 -1.33
C MET A 27 -14.16 -6.60 -1.77
N MET A 28 -14.93 -7.12 -0.82
CA MET A 28 -16.19 -7.81 -1.12
C MET A 28 -17.31 -6.83 -1.52
N ASP A 29 -17.26 -5.58 -1.06
CA ASP A 29 -18.28 -4.57 -1.37
C ASP A 29 -18.17 -4.05 -2.82
N LYS A 30 -16.94 -3.88 -3.34
CA LYS A 30 -16.70 -3.53 -4.75
C LYS A 30 -17.19 -4.59 -5.75
N GLY A 31 -17.34 -5.84 -5.33
CA GLY A 31 -17.91 -6.91 -6.14
C GLY A 31 -19.43 -6.81 -6.34
N LYS A 32 -20.14 -6.04 -5.51
CA LYS A 32 -21.61 -5.95 -5.57
C LYS A 32 -22.12 -4.87 -6.53
N GLU A 33 -21.34 -3.83 -6.80
CA GLU A 33 -21.74 -2.75 -7.71
C GLU A 33 -21.70 -3.19 -9.20
N LYS A 34 -20.97 -4.27 -9.51
CA LYS A 34 -20.91 -4.88 -10.86
C LYS A 34 -21.73 -6.17 -10.99
N ALA A 35 -22.46 -6.60 -9.96
CA ALA A 35 -23.19 -7.86 -9.98
C ALA A 35 -24.58 -7.74 -10.64
N LEU A 36 -24.61 -7.38 -11.93
CA LEU A 36 -25.70 -7.80 -12.80
C LEU A 36 -25.33 -9.16 -13.41
N SER A 37 -25.81 -10.21 -12.76
CA SER A 37 -26.13 -11.55 -13.26
C SER A 37 -25.26 -12.12 -14.40
N VAL A 38 -24.35 -13.05 -14.09
CA VAL A 38 -24.22 -14.31 -14.85
C VAL A 38 -23.83 -15.41 -13.88
N ALA A 39 -24.63 -16.48 -13.87
CA ALA A 39 -24.41 -17.69 -13.11
C ALA A 39 -23.18 -18.47 -13.62
N ASN A 40 -22.53 -19.18 -12.70
CA ASN A 40 -21.58 -20.27 -12.92
C ASN A 40 -20.24 -19.88 -13.54
N MET A 41 -19.26 -19.59 -12.68
CA MET A 41 -17.87 -19.94 -12.97
C MET A 41 -17.12 -20.24 -11.67
N GLU A 42 -17.05 -21.52 -11.32
CA GLU A 42 -16.02 -22.01 -10.40
C GLU A 42 -14.65 -21.86 -11.08
N LEU A 43 -13.89 -20.85 -10.69
CA LEU A 43 -12.46 -20.79 -10.92
C LEU A 43 -11.74 -20.79 -9.58
N ARG A 44 -11.31 -21.99 -9.21
CA ARG A 44 -10.20 -22.23 -8.30
C ARG A 44 -8.94 -21.65 -8.94
N GLY A 45 -8.47 -20.52 -8.41
CA GLY A 45 -7.18 -19.91 -8.69
C GLY A 45 -7.01 -18.72 -7.75
N ASP A 46 -5.85 -18.58 -7.13
CA ASP A 46 -5.48 -17.44 -6.29
C ASP A 46 -5.57 -16.14 -7.10
N VAL A 47 -6.77 -15.57 -7.19
CA VAL A 47 -6.95 -14.19 -7.60
C VAL A 47 -6.64 -13.39 -6.35
N GLU A 48 -5.42 -12.85 -6.27
CA GLU A 48 -5.15 -11.76 -5.32
C GLU A 48 -6.29 -10.74 -5.51
N PRO A 49 -7.10 -10.45 -4.49
CA PRO A 49 -8.24 -9.56 -4.68
C PRO A 49 -7.70 -8.25 -5.26
N GLU A 50 -8.24 -7.81 -6.41
CA GLU A 50 -7.78 -6.62 -7.12
C GLU A 50 -7.60 -5.49 -6.11
N ARG A 51 -6.34 -5.08 -5.92
CA ARG A 51 -5.99 -4.03 -4.95
C ARG A 51 -6.86 -2.80 -5.22
N PRO A 52 -7.31 -2.09 -4.17
CA PRO A 52 -8.13 -0.91 -4.38
C PRO A 52 -7.34 0.06 -5.26
N GLN A 53 -7.87 0.36 -6.44
CA GLN A 53 -7.22 1.31 -7.33
C GLN A 53 -7.32 2.73 -6.72
N PRO A 54 -6.29 3.57 -6.91
CA PRO A 54 -6.37 4.98 -6.58
C PRO A 54 -7.62 5.62 -7.20
N VAL A 55 -8.29 6.47 -6.43
CA VAL A 55 -9.47 7.21 -6.93
C VAL A 55 -9.04 8.33 -7.89
N GLU A 56 -7.85 8.88 -7.68
CA GLU A 56 -7.22 9.85 -8.55
C GLU A 56 -6.24 9.20 -9.52
N GLU A 57 -5.95 9.90 -10.61
CA GLU A 57 -4.84 9.55 -11.49
C GLU A 57 -3.50 9.70 -10.74
N VAL A 58 -2.55 8.82 -11.05
CA VAL A 58 -1.24 8.81 -10.41
C VAL A 58 -0.14 8.86 -11.45
N LEU A 59 0.98 9.48 -11.08
CA LEU A 59 2.16 9.58 -11.90
C LEU A 59 3.22 8.62 -11.40
N GLN A 60 3.78 7.87 -12.33
CA GLN A 60 4.87 6.94 -12.05
C GLN A 60 6.19 7.69 -12.05
N VAL A 61 6.92 7.61 -10.93
CA VAL A 61 8.20 8.29 -10.75
C VAL A 61 9.26 7.26 -10.36
N PRO A 62 10.38 7.17 -11.10
CA PRO A 62 11.52 6.36 -10.68
C PRO A 62 12.16 6.96 -9.43
N LEU A 63 12.33 6.12 -8.40
CA LEU A 63 12.98 6.51 -7.16
C LEU A 63 14.50 6.58 -7.31
N GLU A 64 15.08 5.80 -8.23
CA GLU A 64 16.50 5.79 -8.51
C GLU A 64 16.77 5.88 -10.02
N LYS A 65 17.72 6.74 -10.40
CA LYS A 65 18.07 6.93 -11.81
C LYS A 65 18.67 5.63 -12.36
N GLY A 66 18.03 5.06 -13.38
CA GLY A 66 18.48 3.82 -14.04
C GLY A 66 17.93 2.53 -13.41
N ASN A 67 17.02 2.61 -12.43
CA ASN A 67 16.36 1.44 -11.87
C ASN A 67 14.85 1.47 -12.19
N GLU A 68 14.47 0.74 -13.24
CA GLU A 68 13.07 0.62 -13.69
C GLU A 68 12.22 -0.26 -12.76
N GLY A 69 12.85 -1.01 -11.85
CA GLY A 69 12.15 -1.83 -10.86
C GLY A 69 11.69 -1.06 -9.61
N LYS A 70 12.21 0.16 -9.40
CA LYS A 70 11.93 0.97 -8.20
C LYS A 70 11.09 2.21 -8.53
N ILE A 71 9.82 1.96 -8.86
CA ILE A 71 8.85 3.00 -9.22
C ILE A 71 7.91 3.27 -8.05
N ILE A 72 7.66 4.55 -7.79
CA ILE A 72 6.62 5.02 -6.87
C ILE A 72 5.49 5.71 -7.65
N GLN A 73 4.30 5.74 -7.07
CA GLN A 73 3.13 6.44 -7.61
C GLN A 73 2.85 7.68 -6.76
N VAL A 74 2.75 8.84 -7.40
CA VAL A 74 2.45 10.12 -6.76
C VAL A 74 1.14 10.67 -7.34
N GLY A 75 0.24 11.14 -6.48
CA GLY A 75 -1.04 11.72 -6.89
C GLY A 75 -0.89 12.83 -7.93
N SER A 76 -1.72 12.81 -8.97
CA SER A 76 -1.66 13.81 -10.04
C SER A 76 -2.17 15.18 -9.59
N GLN A 77 -3.04 15.22 -8.57
CA GLN A 77 -3.69 16.43 -8.06
C GLN A 77 -2.79 17.26 -7.12
N LEU A 78 -1.62 16.73 -6.74
CA LEU A 78 -0.69 17.42 -5.86
C LEU A 78 -0.10 18.65 -6.57
N GLY A 79 0.03 19.77 -5.84
CA GLY A 79 0.64 20.99 -6.39
C GLY A 79 2.06 20.73 -6.88
N GLU A 80 2.50 21.44 -7.92
CA GLU A 80 3.80 21.18 -8.57
C GLU A 80 4.97 21.26 -7.58
N VAL A 81 4.98 22.28 -6.73
CA VAL A 81 6.00 22.46 -5.67
C VAL A 81 5.96 21.31 -4.66
N GLU A 82 4.78 20.98 -4.13
CA GLU A 82 4.61 19.90 -3.15
C GLU A 82 5.03 18.54 -3.72
N LYS A 83 4.77 18.33 -5.00
CA LYS A 83 5.15 17.12 -5.73
C LYS A 83 6.66 17.00 -5.87
N GLU A 84 7.34 18.08 -6.25
CA GLU A 84 8.80 18.07 -6.33
C GLU A 84 9.45 17.86 -4.96
N GLU A 85 8.93 18.51 -3.93
CA GLU A 85 9.38 18.33 -2.54
C GLU A 85 9.18 16.88 -2.09
N LEU A 86 8.01 16.30 -2.34
CA LEU A 86 7.69 14.91 -2.00
C LEU A 86 8.61 13.93 -2.75
N ILE A 87 8.78 14.08 -4.06
CA ILE A 87 9.65 13.22 -4.86
C ILE A 87 11.09 13.29 -4.33
N THR A 88 11.58 14.50 -4.05
CA THR A 88 12.93 14.70 -3.52
C THR A 88 13.09 14.06 -2.14
N PHE A 89 12.12 14.24 -1.27
CA PHE A 89 12.09 13.62 0.05
C PHE A 89 12.13 12.09 -0.04
N LEU A 90 11.30 11.48 -0.88
CA LEU A 90 11.25 10.03 -1.06
C LEU A 90 12.57 9.48 -1.62
N ARG A 91 13.19 10.19 -2.57
CA ARG A 91 14.50 9.82 -3.12
C ARG A 91 15.62 9.85 -2.08
N ASN A 92 15.60 10.83 -1.18
CA ASN A 92 16.58 10.94 -0.10
C ASN A 92 16.44 9.84 0.96
N ASN A 93 15.25 9.22 1.06
CA ASN A 93 14.94 8.15 2.02
C ASN A 93 14.66 6.82 1.31
N LYS A 94 15.32 6.56 0.18
CA LYS A 94 15.06 5.38 -0.67
C LYS A 94 15.31 4.03 0.00
N ASP A 95 16.12 4.02 1.06
CA ASP A 95 16.50 2.87 1.89
C ASP A 95 15.42 2.47 2.90
N VAL A 96 14.41 3.31 3.14
CA VAL A 96 13.28 3.01 4.03
C VAL A 96 12.31 2.01 3.39
N PHE A 97 12.32 1.89 2.05
CA PHE A 97 11.42 1.00 1.32
C PHE A 97 12.02 -0.40 1.18
N ALA A 98 11.23 -1.41 1.55
CA ALA A 98 11.50 -2.79 1.18
C ALA A 98 10.85 -3.08 -0.20
N TRP A 99 11.68 -3.43 -1.17
CA TRP A 99 11.26 -3.76 -2.55
C TRP A 99 10.93 -5.23 -2.73
N SER A 100 11.29 -6.05 -1.74
CA SER A 100 11.10 -7.48 -1.71
C SER A 100 10.79 -7.95 -0.28
N THR A 101 10.26 -9.16 -0.14
CA THR A 101 9.96 -9.74 1.16
C THR A 101 11.22 -10.03 1.98
N GLU A 102 12.35 -10.24 1.31
CA GLU A 102 13.68 -10.49 1.88
C GLU A 102 14.27 -9.23 2.53
N GLU A 103 13.85 -8.04 2.09
CA GLU A 103 14.30 -6.75 2.65
C GLU A 103 13.53 -6.35 3.91
N VAL A 104 12.43 -7.04 4.23
CA VAL A 104 11.66 -6.81 5.45
C VAL A 104 12.24 -7.69 6.57
N PRO A 105 12.74 -7.10 7.69
CA PRO A 105 13.14 -7.91 8.85
C PRO A 105 11.94 -8.74 9.32
N GLU A 106 12.12 -10.06 9.39
CA GLU A 106 11.08 -11.08 9.62
C GLU A 106 9.92 -10.58 10.47
N ILE A 107 8.77 -10.37 9.82
CA ILE A 107 7.48 -10.37 10.51
C ILE A 107 7.07 -11.85 10.52
N SER A 108 7.12 -12.49 11.68
CA SER A 108 6.70 -13.89 11.82
C SER A 108 5.29 -14.08 11.23
N PRO A 109 5.08 -15.07 10.35
CA PRO A 109 3.81 -15.28 9.65
C PRO A 109 2.62 -15.53 10.60
#